data_AF-D7BXD3-F1
#
_entry.id   AF-D7BXD3-F1
#
_cell.length_a   1.000
_cell.length_b   1.000
_cell.length_c   1.000
_cell.angle_alpha   90.00
_cell.angle_beta   90.00
_cell.angle_gamma   90.00
#
_symmetry.space_group_name_H-M   'P 1'
#
loop_
_entity.id
_entity.type
_entity.pdbx_description
1 polymer ?
#
loop_
_entity_poly.entity_id
_entity_poly.type
_entity_poly.pdbx_seq_one_letter_code
_entity_poly.pdbx_strand_id
1 'polypeptide(L)'
;MADGEKQSFFYELVDESEEDLAGEWDAYCRHASRVDERVSRLRSAALARFDREVVPLPPAEAAAVVYGDDDFWFPGFVAERCRGDHHPNNDPWSELTPEEKLEHAIFGTRPVRRSDLAGERRCAARAAAERRDYAVWRSAHQPPDPTVRLAAESRVARDRAAIERRFADDWGIELADSMFRYWLFLLSLGPVEQRALHDAELRPYGIMNLFDDPACPPREGLDVRVHGRYYRDPPEFLTFMHGGTDGLHFGLWYDDGRTCTGVASYYNNDGGGVGLPSGTPLETVRERIEWRQVHLDSEAGEDEPIAADLAEERFRLRALREALMTFETGDRPEEGNAYHKTYRDGDEVPEDGDPIRFETLDGGGALADGESVVPRGRQRPYDDYDWCTNLHKQLTGDPGAVASWVAEALQRCAAGDPAGALTLGRDLHWASGGDAERERQAHELLVAAYRALGRHNLAGITDAHHRHRDLPQVDVLRT
;
A
#
# COMPACT_ATOMS: atom_id res chain seq x y z
N MET A 1 9.57 -17.43 -29.51
CA MET A 1 10.81 -17.11 -30.29
C MET A 1 11.54 -15.91 -29.71
N ALA A 2 10.93 -14.71 -29.67
CA ALA A 2 11.60 -13.50 -29.21
C ALA A 2 12.20 -13.66 -27.81
N ASP A 3 11.37 -14.11 -26.86
CA ASP A 3 11.77 -14.26 -25.46
C ASP A 3 12.91 -15.25 -25.29
N GLY A 4 12.81 -16.42 -25.94
CA GLY A 4 13.86 -17.44 -25.88
C GLY A 4 15.18 -17.04 -26.56
N GLU A 5 15.21 -16.03 -27.43
CA GLU A 5 16.44 -15.48 -28.00
C GLU A 5 16.96 -14.27 -27.22
N LYS A 6 16.07 -13.49 -26.59
CA LYS A 6 16.48 -12.47 -25.63
C LYS A 6 17.15 -13.13 -24.42
N GLN A 7 16.54 -14.19 -23.90
CA GLN A 7 17.06 -14.93 -22.75
C GLN A 7 18.44 -15.56 -23.01
N SER A 8 18.71 -16.03 -24.24
CA SER A 8 20.00 -16.69 -24.56
C SER A 8 21.21 -15.78 -24.33
N PHE A 9 21.03 -14.46 -24.38
CA PHE A 9 22.08 -13.49 -24.07
C PHE A 9 22.72 -13.74 -22.70
N PHE A 10 21.91 -13.92 -21.65
CA PHE A 10 22.45 -14.15 -20.30
C PHE A 10 22.90 -15.60 -20.07
N TYR A 11 22.33 -16.58 -20.80
CA TYR A 11 22.82 -17.96 -20.75
C TYR A 11 24.28 -18.10 -21.20
N GLU A 12 24.67 -17.33 -22.21
CA GLU A 12 26.05 -17.29 -22.71
C GLU A 12 27.01 -16.62 -21.72
N LEU A 13 26.49 -15.78 -20.82
CA LEU A 13 27.29 -15.04 -19.85
C LEU A 13 27.39 -15.71 -18.48
N VAL A 14 26.59 -16.73 -18.15
CA VAL A 14 26.54 -17.32 -16.79
C VAL A 14 27.92 -17.63 -16.18
N ASP A 15 28.87 -18.11 -16.99
CA ASP A 15 30.20 -18.52 -16.52
C ASP A 15 31.28 -17.41 -16.62
N GLU A 16 30.92 -16.23 -17.14
CA GLU A 16 31.82 -15.09 -17.34
C GLU A 16 31.94 -14.22 -16.08
N SER A 17 32.97 -13.39 -15.98
CA SER A 17 33.13 -12.45 -14.85
C SER A 17 32.06 -11.33 -14.85
N GLU A 18 31.62 -10.88 -13.67
CA GLU A 18 30.62 -9.81 -13.49
C GLU A 18 31.24 -8.41 -13.26
N GLU A 19 32.23 -8.02 -14.07
CA GLU A 19 32.97 -6.76 -13.85
C GLU A 19 32.19 -5.49 -14.28
N ASP A 20 31.33 -5.58 -15.29
CA ASP A 20 30.53 -4.44 -15.81
C ASP A 20 29.06 -4.83 -16.08
N LEU A 21 28.36 -5.18 -15.00
CA LEU A 21 26.94 -5.54 -15.03
C LEU A 21 26.05 -4.46 -15.67
N ALA A 22 26.38 -3.17 -15.52
CA ALA A 22 25.61 -2.09 -16.16
C ALA A 22 25.82 -2.08 -17.68
N GLY A 23 27.05 -2.27 -18.15
CA GLY A 23 27.36 -2.43 -19.57
C GLY A 23 26.75 -3.69 -20.19
N GLU A 24 26.67 -4.79 -19.43
CA GLU A 24 25.96 -6.02 -19.83
C GLU A 24 24.48 -5.75 -20.10
N TRP A 25 23.80 -4.99 -19.23
CA TRP A 25 22.41 -4.60 -19.43
C TRP A 25 22.23 -3.73 -20.68
N ASP A 26 23.10 -2.73 -20.90
CA ASP A 26 23.02 -1.92 -22.12
C ASP A 26 23.22 -2.77 -23.40
N ALA A 27 24.10 -3.78 -23.34
CA ALA A 27 24.31 -4.72 -24.43
C ALA A 27 23.08 -5.63 -24.64
N TYR A 28 22.45 -6.10 -23.56
CA TYR A 28 21.19 -6.82 -23.60
C TYR A 28 20.08 -5.98 -24.25
N CYS A 29 19.90 -4.72 -23.85
CA CYS A 29 18.87 -3.85 -24.46
C CYS A 29 19.09 -3.70 -25.97
N ARG A 30 20.33 -3.48 -26.43
CA ARG A 30 20.65 -3.45 -27.88
C ARG A 30 20.39 -4.78 -28.57
N HIS A 31 20.66 -5.90 -27.90
CA HIS A 31 20.32 -7.23 -28.41
C HIS A 31 18.81 -7.42 -28.55
N ALA A 32 18.06 -7.14 -27.48
CA ALA A 32 16.61 -7.24 -27.44
C ALA A 32 15.94 -6.39 -28.53
N SER A 33 16.36 -5.12 -28.71
CA SER A 33 15.84 -4.27 -29.80
C SER A 33 16.07 -4.88 -31.18
N ARG A 34 17.25 -5.46 -31.45
CA ARG A 34 17.53 -6.14 -32.73
C ARG A 34 16.66 -7.38 -32.93
N VAL A 35 16.40 -8.14 -31.87
CA VAL A 35 15.48 -9.29 -31.90
C VAL A 35 14.06 -8.81 -32.22
N ASP A 36 13.59 -7.76 -31.55
CA ASP A 36 12.25 -7.20 -31.76
C ASP A 36 12.05 -6.64 -33.17
N GLU A 37 13.04 -5.91 -33.71
CA GLU A 37 13.03 -5.45 -35.10
C GLU A 37 12.96 -6.61 -36.09
N ARG A 38 13.66 -7.72 -35.81
CA ARG A 38 13.64 -8.90 -36.66
C ARG A 38 12.28 -9.61 -36.59
N VAL A 39 11.75 -9.82 -35.38
CA VAL A 39 10.45 -10.45 -35.16
C VAL A 39 9.32 -9.62 -35.76
N SER A 40 9.37 -8.30 -35.63
CA SER A 40 8.42 -7.37 -36.26
C SER A 40 8.45 -7.50 -37.79
N ARG A 41 9.63 -7.51 -38.40
CA ARG A 41 9.78 -7.74 -39.86
C ARG A 41 9.25 -9.11 -40.29
N LEU A 42 9.54 -10.17 -39.55
CA LEU A 42 9.01 -11.51 -39.84
C LEU A 42 7.49 -11.55 -39.73
N ARG A 43 6.91 -10.92 -38.70
CA ARG A 43 5.46 -10.80 -38.54
C ARG A 43 4.82 -10.06 -39.70
N SER A 44 5.37 -8.91 -40.11
CA SER A 44 4.88 -8.16 -41.27
C SER A 44 4.97 -8.98 -42.56
N ALA A 45 6.07 -9.71 -42.76
CA ALA A 45 6.25 -10.58 -43.91
C ALA A 45 5.25 -11.76 -43.91
N ALA A 46 5.01 -12.38 -42.75
CA ALA A 46 4.05 -13.45 -42.59
C ALA A 46 2.62 -13.00 -42.85
N LEU A 47 2.21 -11.83 -42.33
CA LEU A 47 0.89 -11.25 -42.61
C LEU A 47 0.71 -10.96 -44.10
N ALA A 48 1.70 -10.34 -44.74
CA ALA A 48 1.65 -10.07 -46.17
C ALA A 48 1.57 -11.34 -47.03
N ARG A 49 2.29 -12.41 -46.63
CA ARG A 49 2.20 -13.72 -47.27
C ARG A 49 0.84 -14.37 -47.03
N PHE A 50 0.28 -14.24 -45.82
CA PHE A 50 -1.00 -14.82 -45.43
C PHE A 50 -2.13 -14.24 -46.28
N ASP A 51 -2.18 -12.92 -46.40
CA ASP A 51 -3.19 -12.21 -47.21
C ASP A 51 -3.14 -12.61 -48.69
N ARG A 52 -1.93 -12.88 -49.21
CA ARG A 52 -1.73 -13.24 -50.61
C ARG A 52 -1.99 -14.72 -50.90
N GLU A 53 -1.51 -15.61 -50.03
CA GLU A 53 -1.38 -17.05 -50.34
C GLU A 53 -2.36 -17.92 -49.57
N VAL A 54 -2.85 -17.46 -48.41
CA VAL A 54 -3.69 -18.27 -47.52
C VAL A 54 -5.15 -17.81 -47.57
N VAL A 55 -5.41 -16.50 -47.48
CA VAL A 55 -6.77 -15.93 -47.50
C VAL A 55 -7.61 -16.36 -48.70
N PRO A 56 -7.07 -16.47 -49.94
CA PRO A 56 -7.88 -16.87 -51.09
C PRO A 56 -8.27 -18.35 -51.13
N LEU A 57 -7.72 -19.21 -50.26
CA LEU A 57 -7.84 -20.66 -50.36
C LEU A 57 -8.99 -21.24 -49.51
N PRO A 58 -9.58 -22.37 -49.92
CA PRO A 58 -10.45 -23.16 -49.04
C PRO A 58 -9.69 -23.63 -47.79
N PRO A 59 -10.36 -23.85 -46.64
CA PRO A 59 -9.68 -24.15 -45.37
C PRO A 59 -8.70 -25.34 -45.39
N ALA A 60 -8.99 -26.41 -46.14
CA ALA A 60 -8.11 -27.56 -46.24
C ALA A 60 -6.80 -27.26 -46.99
N GLU A 61 -6.88 -26.44 -48.04
CA GLU A 61 -5.72 -26.02 -48.83
C GLU A 61 -4.91 -24.96 -48.08
N ALA A 62 -5.58 -24.02 -47.41
CA ALA A 62 -4.96 -23.04 -46.51
C ALA A 62 -4.13 -23.73 -45.42
N ALA A 63 -4.69 -24.77 -44.77
CA ALA A 63 -3.96 -25.57 -43.79
C ALA A 63 -2.74 -26.26 -44.40
N ALA A 64 -2.86 -26.85 -45.60
CA ALA A 64 -1.75 -27.49 -46.28
C ALA A 64 -0.61 -26.50 -46.63
N VAL A 65 -0.93 -25.25 -46.97
CA VAL A 65 0.06 -24.20 -47.22
C VAL A 65 0.78 -23.79 -45.94
N VAL A 66 0.05 -23.64 -44.83
CA VAL A 66 0.62 -23.25 -43.53
C VAL A 66 1.51 -24.37 -42.97
N TYR A 67 1.03 -25.62 -42.94
CA TYR A 67 1.79 -26.77 -42.44
C TYR A 67 2.83 -27.32 -43.42
N GLY A 68 2.80 -26.87 -44.68
CA GLY A 68 3.80 -27.26 -45.69
C GLY A 68 5.11 -26.49 -45.58
N ASP A 69 5.14 -25.42 -44.79
CA ASP A 69 6.28 -24.50 -44.63
C ASP A 69 6.38 -24.05 -43.16
N ASP A 70 6.51 -25.04 -42.26
CA ASP A 70 6.56 -24.81 -40.82
C ASP A 70 7.71 -23.87 -40.41
N ASP A 71 8.83 -23.89 -41.15
CA ASP A 71 9.97 -23.00 -40.93
C ASP A 71 9.59 -21.52 -41.09
N PHE A 72 8.66 -21.20 -42.00
CA PHE A 72 8.19 -19.84 -42.20
C PHE A 72 7.03 -19.47 -41.27
N TRP A 73 6.03 -20.37 -41.12
CA TRP A 73 4.79 -20.07 -40.40
C TRP A 73 4.90 -20.30 -38.89
N PHE A 74 5.74 -21.23 -38.47
CA PHE A 74 5.98 -21.59 -37.08
C PHE A 74 7.48 -21.56 -36.73
N PRO A 75 8.19 -20.46 -37.02
CA PRO A 75 9.64 -20.41 -36.87
C PRO A 75 10.05 -20.60 -35.40
N GLY A 76 9.17 -20.26 -34.45
CA GLY A 76 9.38 -20.50 -33.01
C GLY A 76 9.34 -21.98 -32.66
N PHE A 77 8.39 -22.74 -33.23
CA PHE A 77 8.27 -24.18 -33.02
C PHE A 77 9.46 -24.93 -33.62
N VAL A 78 9.93 -24.52 -34.81
CA VAL A 78 11.12 -25.10 -35.43
C VAL A 78 12.38 -24.82 -34.61
N ALA A 79 12.55 -23.57 -34.14
CA ALA A 79 13.64 -23.21 -33.27
C ALA A 79 13.60 -24.00 -31.94
N GLU A 80 12.41 -24.17 -31.34
CA GLU A 80 12.23 -25.00 -30.15
C GLU A 80 12.54 -26.47 -30.42
N ARG A 81 12.13 -27.03 -31.56
CA ARG A 81 12.46 -28.41 -31.95
C ARG A 81 13.97 -28.61 -32.14
N CYS A 82 14.65 -27.68 -32.80
CA CYS A 82 16.11 -27.72 -32.95
C CYS A 82 16.83 -27.52 -31.62
N ARG A 83 16.26 -26.73 -30.69
CA ARG A 83 16.77 -26.60 -29.32
C ARG A 83 16.49 -27.82 -28.47
N GLY A 84 15.39 -28.53 -28.67
CA GLY A 84 15.02 -29.76 -27.95
C GLY A 84 16.03 -30.89 -28.11
N ASP A 85 16.85 -30.86 -29.17
CA ASP A 85 17.99 -31.75 -29.35
C ASP A 85 19.23 -31.35 -28.50
N HIS A 86 19.26 -30.14 -27.93
CA HIS A 86 20.37 -29.60 -27.11
C HIS A 86 19.96 -29.18 -25.69
N HIS A 87 18.66 -29.06 -25.41
CA HIS A 87 18.07 -28.85 -24.08
C HIS A 87 17.11 -30.03 -23.80
N PRO A 88 17.62 -31.15 -23.25
CA PRO A 88 16.83 -32.36 -23.05
C PRO A 88 15.72 -32.14 -22.02
N ASN A 89 14.54 -31.74 -22.48
CA ASN A 89 13.29 -31.54 -21.72
C ASN A 89 13.41 -30.63 -20.48
N ASN A 90 12.29 -30.07 -20.03
CA ASN A 90 12.18 -29.41 -18.72
C ASN A 90 12.33 -30.40 -17.54
N ASP A 91 13.11 -31.47 -17.71
CA ASP A 91 13.54 -32.33 -16.64
C ASP A 91 14.67 -31.61 -15.88
N PRO A 92 14.43 -31.04 -14.68
CA PRO A 92 15.49 -30.42 -13.88
C PRO A 92 16.69 -31.33 -13.65
N TRP A 93 16.53 -32.63 -13.82
CA TRP A 93 17.57 -33.62 -13.62
C TRP A 93 18.42 -33.86 -14.87
N SER A 94 18.04 -33.41 -16.06
CA SER A 94 18.81 -33.69 -17.28
C SER A 94 20.10 -32.89 -17.36
N GLU A 95 20.14 -31.71 -16.74
CA GLU A 95 21.32 -30.83 -16.68
C GLU A 95 22.29 -31.17 -15.53
N LEU A 96 21.90 -32.04 -14.60
CA LEU A 96 22.74 -32.38 -13.44
C LEU A 96 23.68 -33.53 -13.72
N THR A 97 24.91 -33.37 -13.22
CA THR A 97 25.86 -34.48 -13.06
C THR A 97 25.29 -35.54 -12.10
N PRO A 98 25.71 -36.82 -12.23
CA PRO A 98 25.33 -37.86 -11.28
C PRO A 98 25.62 -37.50 -9.81
N GLU A 99 26.68 -36.74 -9.57
CA GLU A 99 27.07 -36.23 -8.25
C GLU A 99 26.06 -35.22 -7.70
N GLU A 100 25.63 -34.23 -8.49
CA GLU A 100 24.61 -33.25 -8.09
C GLU A 100 23.24 -33.91 -7.85
N LYS A 101 22.89 -34.93 -8.65
CA LYS A 101 21.69 -35.75 -8.42
C LYS A 101 21.75 -36.46 -7.06
N LEU A 102 22.93 -37.00 -6.73
CA LEU A 102 23.16 -37.70 -5.47
C LEU A 102 23.15 -36.73 -4.27
N GLU A 103 23.79 -35.57 -4.38
CA GLU A 103 23.76 -34.53 -3.34
C GLU A 103 22.34 -34.03 -3.09
N HIS A 104 21.56 -33.75 -4.15
CA HIS A 104 20.15 -33.39 -3.99
C HIS A 104 19.36 -34.51 -3.28
N ALA A 105 19.55 -35.77 -3.67
CA ALA A 105 18.87 -36.89 -3.05
C ALA A 105 19.22 -37.06 -1.56
N ILE A 106 20.41 -36.65 -1.14
CA ILE A 106 20.90 -36.75 0.24
C ILE A 106 20.49 -35.54 1.08
N PHE A 107 20.60 -34.32 0.54
CA PHE A 107 20.45 -33.07 1.29
C PHE A 107 19.17 -32.28 1.00
N GLY A 108 18.39 -32.68 0.00
CA GLY A 108 17.19 -31.96 -0.44
C GLY A 108 17.47 -30.58 -1.06
N THR A 109 18.74 -30.26 -1.34
CA THR A 109 19.15 -28.97 -1.92
C THR A 109 18.79 -28.93 -3.39
N ARG A 110 17.76 -28.16 -3.75
CA ARG A 110 17.38 -27.96 -5.16
C ARG A 110 18.60 -27.44 -5.95
N PRO A 111 19.02 -28.13 -7.01
CA PRO A 111 20.12 -27.64 -7.84
C PRO A 111 19.72 -26.31 -8.48
N VAL A 112 20.67 -25.38 -8.51
CA VAL A 112 20.46 -24.08 -9.17
C VAL A 112 20.54 -24.33 -10.68
N ARG A 113 19.45 -24.07 -11.40
CA ARG A 113 19.43 -24.28 -12.85
C ARG A 113 20.25 -23.19 -13.52
N ARG A 114 20.86 -23.48 -14.67
CA ARG A 114 21.54 -22.44 -15.47
C ARG A 114 20.58 -21.30 -15.85
N SER A 115 19.30 -21.62 -16.03
CA SER A 115 18.23 -20.65 -16.22
C SER A 115 18.05 -19.69 -15.05
N ASP A 116 18.18 -20.22 -13.83
CA ASP A 116 18.00 -19.46 -12.59
C ASP A 116 19.20 -18.50 -12.44
N LEU A 117 20.43 -18.97 -12.67
CA LEU A 117 21.64 -18.14 -12.69
C LEU A 117 21.58 -17.04 -13.77
N ALA A 118 21.12 -17.37 -14.98
CA ALA A 118 20.94 -16.38 -16.05
C ALA A 118 19.89 -15.32 -15.67
N GLY A 119 18.81 -15.74 -15.00
CA GLY A 119 17.79 -14.85 -14.45
C GLY A 119 18.34 -13.92 -13.36
N GLU A 120 19.10 -14.47 -12.41
CA GLU A 120 19.76 -13.73 -11.34
C GLU A 120 20.75 -12.70 -11.89
N ARG A 121 21.63 -13.12 -12.82
CA ARG A 121 22.60 -12.22 -13.48
C ARG A 121 21.90 -11.11 -14.26
N ARG A 122 20.81 -11.43 -14.97
CA ARG A 122 19.99 -10.42 -15.66
C ARG A 122 19.41 -9.40 -14.69
N CYS A 123 18.84 -9.85 -13.57
CA CYS A 123 18.32 -8.97 -12.53
C CYS A 123 19.44 -8.10 -11.92
N ALA A 124 20.62 -8.65 -11.68
CA ALA A 124 21.78 -7.93 -11.19
C ALA A 124 22.28 -6.88 -12.18
N ALA A 125 22.36 -7.22 -13.47
CA ALA A 125 22.71 -6.33 -14.58
C ALA A 125 21.74 -5.15 -14.69
N ARG A 126 20.44 -5.43 -14.70
CA ARG A 126 19.37 -4.41 -14.70
C ARG A 126 19.50 -3.47 -13.50
N ALA A 127 19.63 -4.02 -12.29
CA ALA A 127 19.76 -3.22 -11.07
C ALA A 127 21.05 -2.38 -11.07
N ALA A 128 22.15 -2.88 -11.65
CA ALA A 128 23.40 -2.12 -11.78
C ALA A 128 23.25 -0.95 -12.75
N ALA A 129 22.62 -1.15 -13.91
CA ALA A 129 22.31 -0.08 -14.85
C ALA A 129 21.37 0.97 -14.24
N GLU A 130 20.30 0.54 -13.55
CA GLU A 130 19.37 1.45 -12.86
C GLU A 130 20.09 2.29 -11.79
N ARG A 131 21.00 1.70 -11.00
CA ARG A 131 21.81 2.45 -10.02
C ARG A 131 22.71 3.49 -10.69
N ARG A 132 23.36 3.14 -11.81
CA ARG A 132 24.18 4.07 -12.59
C ARG A 132 23.35 5.23 -13.10
N ASP A 133 22.21 4.92 -13.73
CA ASP A 133 21.34 5.91 -14.35
C ASP A 133 20.69 6.82 -13.30
N TYR A 134 20.30 6.26 -12.15
CA TYR A 134 19.86 7.03 -10.98
C TYR A 134 20.95 7.97 -10.48
N ALA A 135 22.20 7.53 -10.36
CA ALA A 135 23.30 8.38 -9.90
C ALA A 135 23.53 9.58 -10.84
N VAL A 136 23.47 9.34 -12.16
CA VAL A 136 23.53 10.42 -13.17
C VAL A 136 22.34 11.35 -13.01
N TRP A 137 21.12 10.81 -12.96
CA TRP A 137 19.89 11.59 -12.80
C TRP A 137 19.91 12.42 -11.51
N ARG A 138 20.35 11.85 -10.38
CA ARG A 138 20.41 12.51 -9.07
C ARG A 138 21.46 13.63 -9.04
N SER A 139 22.58 13.47 -9.75
CA SER A 139 23.57 14.55 -9.88
C SER A 139 23.01 15.77 -10.64
N ALA A 140 22.10 15.54 -11.59
CA ALA A 140 21.39 16.60 -12.32
C ALA A 140 20.24 17.22 -11.51
N HIS A 141 19.64 16.45 -10.60
CA HIS A 141 18.52 16.86 -9.74
C HIS A 141 18.99 16.97 -8.29
N GLN A 142 19.83 17.99 -8.03
CA GLN A 142 20.45 18.23 -6.73
C GLN A 142 19.47 18.02 -5.56
N PRO A 143 19.93 17.39 -4.46
CA PRO A 143 19.10 17.29 -3.26
C PRO A 143 18.69 18.69 -2.76
N PRO A 144 17.65 18.78 -1.91
CA PRO A 144 17.27 20.03 -1.30
C PRO A 144 18.48 20.73 -0.66
N ASP A 145 18.58 22.04 -0.84
CA ASP A 145 19.61 22.85 -0.21
C ASP A 145 19.55 22.61 1.32
N PRO A 146 20.68 22.28 2.00
CA PRO A 146 20.71 22.08 3.45
C PRO A 146 20.06 23.22 4.26
N THR A 147 20.05 24.45 3.71
CA THR A 147 19.36 25.59 4.31
C THR A 147 17.84 25.42 4.39
N VAL A 148 17.22 24.66 3.47
CA VAL A 148 15.78 24.32 3.50
C VAL A 148 15.47 23.49 4.74
N ARG A 149 16.26 22.47 5.04
CA ARG A 149 16.10 21.64 6.24
C ARG A 149 16.27 22.46 7.52
N LEU A 150 17.29 23.32 7.59
CA LEU A 150 17.51 24.20 8.74
C LEU A 150 16.35 25.19 8.95
N ALA A 151 15.78 25.72 7.86
CA ALA A 151 14.60 26.58 7.90
C ALA A 151 13.36 25.81 8.37
N ALA A 152 13.19 24.57 7.91
CA ALA A 152 12.13 23.68 8.34
C ALA A 152 12.24 23.34 9.84
N GLU A 153 13.42 22.97 10.33
CA GLU A 153 13.69 22.73 11.76
C GLU A 153 13.36 23.96 12.62
N SER A 154 13.80 25.15 12.16
CA SER A 154 13.51 26.42 12.83
C SER A 154 12.01 26.73 12.88
N ARG A 155 11.28 26.41 11.80
CA ARG A 155 9.82 26.57 11.73
C ARG A 155 9.11 25.64 12.71
N VAL A 156 9.44 24.36 12.70
CA VAL A 156 8.85 23.37 13.62
C VAL A 156 9.11 23.78 15.08
N ALA A 157 10.33 24.16 15.43
CA ALA A 157 10.68 24.57 16.79
C ALA A 157 9.90 25.80 17.26
N ARG A 158 9.68 26.78 16.38
CA ARG A 158 8.94 28.01 16.69
C ARG A 158 7.44 27.77 16.90
N ASP A 159 6.85 26.97 16.01
CA ASP A 159 5.38 26.88 15.90
C ASP A 159 4.80 25.71 16.72
N ARG A 160 5.62 24.72 17.12
CA ARG A 160 5.22 23.51 17.86
C ARG A 160 4.33 23.80 19.07
N ALA A 161 4.71 24.73 19.94
CA ALA A 161 3.94 25.00 21.17
C ALA A 161 2.54 25.60 20.91
N ALA A 162 2.37 26.32 19.80
CA ALA A 162 1.06 26.86 19.41
C ALA A 162 0.17 25.74 18.84
N ILE A 163 0.76 24.84 18.05
CA ILE A 163 0.09 23.66 17.48
C ILE A 163 -0.32 22.72 18.62
N GLU A 164 0.59 22.32 19.51
CA GLU A 164 0.26 21.44 20.65
C GLU A 164 -0.89 22.01 21.50
N ARG A 165 -0.87 23.32 21.78
CA ARG A 165 -1.95 23.98 22.51
C ARG A 165 -3.29 23.90 21.77
N ARG A 166 -3.28 24.16 20.45
CA ARG A 166 -4.48 24.05 19.61
C ARG A 166 -5.13 22.66 19.72
N PHE A 167 -4.32 21.60 19.64
CA PHE A 167 -4.84 20.23 19.74
C PHE A 167 -5.29 19.84 21.14
N ALA A 168 -4.59 20.30 22.17
CA ALA A 168 -5.01 20.11 23.55
C ALA A 168 -6.34 20.82 23.85
N ASP A 169 -6.53 22.04 23.35
CA ASP A 169 -7.73 22.85 23.63
C ASP A 169 -8.97 22.31 22.88
N ASP A 170 -8.83 21.96 21.59
CA ASP A 170 -9.99 21.58 20.77
C ASP A 170 -10.29 20.08 20.78
N TRP A 171 -9.27 19.21 20.80
CA TRP A 171 -9.43 17.74 20.77
C TRP A 171 -9.14 17.08 22.11
N GLY A 172 -8.49 17.75 23.06
CA GLY A 172 -8.09 17.15 24.34
C GLY A 172 -6.99 16.10 24.21
N ILE A 173 -6.23 16.12 23.11
CA ILE A 173 -5.19 15.13 22.79
C ILE A 173 -3.78 15.69 22.93
N GLU A 174 -2.82 14.78 23.07
CA GLU A 174 -1.40 15.06 22.95
C GLU A 174 -0.90 14.58 21.57
N LEU A 175 -0.38 15.50 20.76
CA LEU A 175 0.22 15.11 19.48
C LEU A 175 1.53 14.34 19.72
N ALA A 176 1.68 13.21 19.03
CA ALA A 176 2.92 12.44 19.06
C ALA A 176 4.09 13.21 18.42
N ASP A 177 5.31 13.00 18.94
CA ASP A 177 6.54 13.56 18.36
C ASP A 177 6.74 13.16 16.90
N SER A 178 6.29 11.96 16.52
CA SER A 178 6.33 11.48 15.13
C SER A 178 5.53 12.37 14.17
N MET A 179 4.51 13.07 14.65
CA MET A 179 3.74 14.02 13.86
C MET A 179 4.55 15.27 13.50
N PHE A 180 5.35 15.79 14.44
CA PHE A 180 6.27 16.89 14.17
C PHE A 180 7.45 16.47 13.30
N ARG A 181 7.90 15.21 13.41
CA ARG A 181 8.89 14.63 12.49
C ARG A 181 8.36 14.54 11.06
N TYR A 182 7.10 14.11 10.90
CA TYR A 182 6.42 14.11 9.61
C TYR A 182 6.27 15.52 9.03
N TRP A 183 5.87 16.49 9.84
CA TRP A 183 5.79 17.89 9.39
C TRP A 183 7.17 18.43 8.96
N LEU A 184 8.21 18.14 9.74
CA LEU A 184 9.57 18.50 9.39
C LEU A 184 10.00 17.89 8.05
N PHE A 185 9.70 16.61 7.84
CA PHE A 185 9.95 15.92 6.58
C PHE A 185 9.28 16.64 5.41
N LEU A 186 7.97 16.94 5.50
CA LEU A 186 7.23 17.64 4.44
C LEU A 186 7.84 19.01 4.10
N LEU A 187 8.19 19.80 5.13
CA LEU A 187 8.82 21.11 4.97
C LEU A 187 10.24 21.04 4.38
N SER A 188 10.89 19.88 4.48
CA SER A 188 12.25 19.66 3.98
C SER A 188 12.30 19.13 2.55
N LEU A 189 11.16 18.77 1.95
CA LEU A 189 11.10 18.21 0.59
C LEU A 189 11.41 19.27 -0.47
N GLY A 190 12.27 18.91 -1.41
CA GLY A 190 12.51 19.69 -2.63
C GLY A 190 11.44 19.44 -3.70
N PRO A 191 11.49 20.15 -4.84
CA PRO A 191 10.47 20.01 -5.89
C PRO A 191 10.34 18.58 -6.45
N VAL A 192 11.45 17.83 -6.49
CA VAL A 192 11.50 16.46 -6.97
C VAL A 192 10.78 15.52 -6.01
N GLU A 193 11.12 15.59 -4.72
CA GLU A 193 10.50 14.76 -3.69
C GLU A 193 9.03 15.14 -3.46
N GLN A 194 8.66 16.43 -3.56
CA GLN A 194 7.26 16.86 -3.53
C GLN A 194 6.44 16.29 -4.69
N ARG A 195 7.01 16.28 -5.90
CA ARG A 195 6.36 15.63 -7.05
C ARG A 195 6.25 14.12 -6.85
N ALA A 196 7.28 13.47 -6.33
CA ALA A 196 7.23 12.04 -6.01
C ALA A 196 6.13 11.72 -4.98
N LEU A 197 5.97 12.57 -3.95
CA LEU A 197 4.93 12.40 -2.92
C LEU A 197 3.54 12.50 -3.55
N HIS A 198 3.36 13.45 -4.47
CA HIS A 198 2.15 13.59 -5.26
C HIS A 198 1.92 12.40 -6.21
N ASP A 199 2.95 11.90 -6.89
CA ASP A 199 2.88 10.74 -7.79
C ASP A 199 2.55 9.45 -7.00
N ALA A 200 2.97 9.36 -5.73
CA ALA A 200 2.54 8.34 -4.78
C ALA A 200 1.11 8.58 -4.22
N GLU A 201 0.41 9.59 -4.73
CA GLU A 201 -0.94 10.01 -4.37
C GLU A 201 -1.10 10.40 -2.89
N LEU A 202 -0.03 10.87 -2.25
CA LEU A 202 -0.04 11.28 -0.84
C LEU A 202 -0.10 12.80 -0.73
N ARG A 203 -1.01 13.29 0.12
CA ARG A 203 -1.13 14.73 0.40
C ARG A 203 -1.43 14.99 1.87
N PRO A 204 -0.70 15.90 2.54
CA PRO A 204 -1.08 16.32 3.89
C PRO A 204 -2.50 16.89 3.86
N TYR A 205 -3.32 16.52 4.84
CA TYR A 205 -4.71 16.95 4.93
C TYR A 205 -5.20 16.90 6.38
N GLY A 206 -6.47 17.26 6.61
CA GLY A 206 -7.13 17.17 7.91
C GLY A 206 -6.40 18.04 8.92
N ILE A 207 -5.90 17.44 9.98
CA ILE A 207 -5.18 18.18 11.02
C ILE A 207 -3.95 18.92 10.51
N MET A 208 -3.33 18.48 9.41
CA MET A 208 -2.17 19.15 8.83
C MET A 208 -2.48 20.55 8.29
N ASN A 209 -3.72 20.84 7.91
CA ASN A 209 -4.11 22.18 7.47
C ASN A 209 -3.98 23.23 8.59
N LEU A 210 -3.99 22.79 9.86
CA LEU A 210 -3.82 23.65 11.04
C LEU A 210 -2.35 23.85 11.42
N PHE A 211 -1.40 23.17 10.77
CA PHE A 211 0.02 23.37 11.05
C PHE A 211 0.57 24.64 10.36
N ASP A 212 -0.06 25.07 9.26
CA ASP A 212 0.27 26.32 8.60
C ASP A 212 -0.34 27.55 9.30
N ASP A 213 -1.57 27.40 9.80
CA ASP A 213 -2.24 28.43 10.61
C ASP A 213 -3.03 27.78 11.77
N PRO A 214 -2.39 27.60 12.95
CA PRO A 214 -3.06 27.00 14.10
C PRO A 214 -4.18 27.87 14.67
N ALA A 215 -4.26 29.14 14.29
CA ALA A 215 -5.33 30.05 14.69
C ALA A 215 -6.53 30.01 13.73
N CYS A 216 -6.44 29.29 12.61
CA CYS A 216 -7.51 29.23 11.63
C CYS A 216 -8.80 28.66 12.25
N PRO A 217 -9.89 29.45 12.30
CA PRO A 217 -11.15 29.00 12.90
C PRO A 217 -11.97 28.18 11.89
N PRO A 218 -12.90 27.35 12.37
CA PRO A 218 -13.86 26.71 11.49
C PRO A 218 -14.85 27.73 10.88
N ARG A 219 -15.52 27.33 9.80
CA ARG A 219 -16.68 28.03 9.24
C ARG A 219 -17.77 28.15 10.31
N GLU A 220 -18.58 29.19 10.20
CA GLU A 220 -19.64 29.48 11.19
C GLU A 220 -20.60 28.29 11.35
N GLY A 221 -20.90 27.93 12.60
CA GLY A 221 -21.79 26.82 12.93
C GLY A 221 -21.17 25.42 12.83
N LEU A 222 -19.90 25.30 12.43
CA LEU A 222 -19.19 24.02 12.37
C LEU A 222 -18.23 23.84 13.54
N ASP A 223 -18.11 22.59 13.99
CA ASP A 223 -17.14 22.18 14.99
C ASP A 223 -15.80 21.84 14.32
N VAL A 224 -14.68 22.37 14.80
CA VAL A 224 -13.36 22.11 14.18
C VAL A 224 -12.96 20.64 14.25
N ARG A 225 -13.49 19.87 15.22
CA ARG A 225 -13.19 18.44 15.39
C ARG A 225 -13.69 17.55 14.26
N VAL A 226 -14.54 18.08 13.38
CA VAL A 226 -15.01 17.37 12.17
C VAL A 226 -14.18 17.73 10.92
N HIS A 227 -13.13 18.54 11.05
CA HIS A 227 -12.23 18.82 9.94
C HIS A 227 -11.48 17.56 9.50
N GLY A 228 -11.61 17.20 8.22
CA GLY A 228 -10.99 16.01 7.66
C GLY A 228 -11.61 14.70 8.14
N ARG A 229 -12.75 14.75 8.82
CA ARG A 229 -13.44 13.57 9.35
C ARG A 229 -14.42 13.01 8.32
N TYR A 230 -14.16 11.82 7.81
CA TYR A 230 -15.05 11.11 6.89
C TYR A 230 -16.23 10.47 7.62
N TYR A 231 -17.24 10.09 6.83
CA TYR A 231 -18.51 9.55 7.34
C TYR A 231 -18.32 8.35 8.28
N ARG A 232 -17.32 7.50 8.00
CA ARG A 232 -17.04 6.27 8.77
C ARG A 232 -15.93 6.42 9.82
N ASP A 233 -15.32 7.60 9.95
CA ASP A 233 -14.20 7.79 10.86
C ASP A 233 -14.68 7.64 12.32
N PRO A 234 -14.20 6.61 13.04
CA PRO A 234 -14.52 6.49 14.44
C PRO A 234 -13.88 7.65 15.22
N PRO A 235 -14.41 8.02 16.40
CA PRO A 235 -13.91 9.15 17.19
C PRO A 235 -12.40 9.08 17.53
N GLU A 236 -11.84 7.87 17.63
CA GLU A 236 -10.42 7.60 17.88
C GLU A 236 -9.52 7.94 16.68
N PHE A 237 -10.08 8.00 15.48
CA PHE A 237 -9.35 8.24 14.24
C PHE A 237 -9.28 9.74 13.93
N LEU A 238 -8.07 10.25 13.69
CA LEU A 238 -7.80 11.66 13.40
C LEU A 238 -6.96 11.82 12.13
N THR A 239 -7.64 12.14 11.03
CA THR A 239 -7.05 12.27 9.69
C THR A 239 -5.93 13.32 9.61
N PHE A 240 -4.78 12.93 9.08
CA PHE A 240 -3.64 13.82 8.84
C PHE A 240 -3.11 13.78 7.38
N MET A 241 -3.51 12.78 6.59
CA MET A 241 -3.06 12.60 5.22
C MET A 241 -4.16 11.96 4.37
N HIS A 242 -4.32 12.46 3.15
CA HIS A 242 -5.13 11.82 2.12
C HIS A 242 -4.24 10.98 1.21
N GLY A 243 -4.80 9.86 0.77
CA GLY A 243 -4.30 9.06 -0.33
C GLY A 243 -5.03 9.38 -1.65
N GLY A 244 -4.84 8.50 -2.62
CA GLY A 244 -5.44 8.62 -3.95
C GLY A 244 -6.92 8.28 -4.00
N THR A 245 -7.25 7.13 -4.61
CA THR A 245 -8.64 6.80 -4.97
C THR A 245 -9.49 6.35 -3.78
N ASP A 246 -10.81 6.34 -4.00
CA ASP A 246 -11.82 5.71 -3.13
C ASP A 246 -11.88 6.20 -1.68
N GLY A 247 -11.43 7.45 -1.48
CA GLY A 247 -11.40 8.07 -0.16
C GLY A 247 -10.37 7.43 0.76
N LEU A 248 -9.26 6.94 0.21
CA LEU A 248 -8.11 6.53 1.01
C LEU A 248 -7.63 7.72 1.84
N HIS A 249 -7.48 7.50 3.13
CA HIS A 249 -6.91 8.48 4.04
C HIS A 249 -6.32 7.78 5.26
N PHE A 250 -5.47 8.52 5.96
CA PHE A 250 -4.65 8.01 7.05
C PHE A 250 -4.86 8.89 8.28
N GLY A 251 -4.98 8.24 9.43
CA GLY A 251 -5.30 8.90 10.68
C GLY A 251 -4.45 8.41 11.83
N LEU A 252 -4.17 9.32 12.76
CA LEU A 252 -3.63 8.99 14.07
C LEU A 252 -4.73 8.32 14.89
N TRP A 253 -4.39 7.31 15.67
CA TRP A 253 -5.34 6.54 16.48
C TRP A 253 -5.17 6.80 17.98
N TYR A 254 -6.25 7.15 18.67
CA TYR A 254 -6.26 7.52 20.09
C TYR A 254 -7.21 6.64 20.91
N ASP A 255 -6.78 5.43 21.29
CA ASP A 255 -7.64 4.51 22.05
C ASP A 255 -8.12 5.10 23.38
N ASP A 256 -7.22 5.75 24.12
CA ASP A 256 -7.49 6.36 25.42
C ASP A 256 -8.06 7.79 25.30
N GLY A 257 -8.17 8.31 24.07
CA GLY A 257 -8.55 9.68 23.80
C GLY A 257 -7.46 10.72 24.09
N ARG A 258 -6.23 10.35 24.44
CA ARG A 258 -5.18 11.30 24.80
C ARG A 258 -3.89 11.05 24.05
N THR A 259 -3.42 9.81 24.04
CA THR A 259 -2.12 9.42 23.48
C THR A 259 -2.30 8.62 22.20
N CYS A 260 -1.44 8.87 21.22
CA CYS A 260 -1.49 8.21 19.93
C CYS A 260 -0.91 6.79 20.04
N THR A 261 -1.72 5.77 19.73
CA THR A 261 -1.31 4.36 19.72
C THR A 261 -0.57 3.99 18.42
N GLY A 262 -0.91 4.63 17.31
CA GLY A 262 -0.33 4.36 15.99
C GLY A 262 -1.07 5.06 14.87
N VAL A 263 -0.82 4.64 13.63
CA VAL A 263 -1.52 5.10 12.44
C VAL A 263 -2.41 3.99 11.90
N ALA A 264 -3.60 4.35 11.44
CA ALA A 264 -4.48 3.47 10.69
C ALA A 264 -4.89 4.11 9.37
N SER A 265 -5.42 3.30 8.44
CA SER A 265 -5.82 3.80 7.12
C SER A 265 -6.87 2.91 6.49
N TYR A 266 -7.79 3.52 5.77
CA TYR A 266 -8.76 2.79 4.96
C TYR A 266 -9.33 3.63 3.84
N TYR A 267 -10.06 2.94 2.97
CA TYR A 267 -10.79 3.50 1.85
C TYR A 267 -12.24 3.72 2.28
N ASN A 268 -12.65 4.98 2.50
CA ASN A 268 -14.01 5.29 2.96
C ASN A 268 -15.10 4.71 2.03
N ASN A 269 -14.81 4.56 0.73
CA ASN A 269 -15.76 4.13 -0.28
C ASN A 269 -15.65 2.65 -0.70
N ASP A 270 -14.62 1.91 -0.25
CA ASP A 270 -14.36 0.51 -0.71
C ASP A 270 -14.76 -0.55 0.32
N GLY A 271 -15.32 -0.15 1.47
CA GLY A 271 -15.87 -1.09 2.45
C GLY A 271 -14.85 -1.87 3.29
N GLY A 272 -13.55 -1.76 3.01
CA GLY A 272 -12.49 -2.31 3.85
C GLY A 272 -12.45 -1.65 5.24
N GLY A 273 -12.08 -2.44 6.25
CA GLY A 273 -11.86 -1.93 7.60
C GLY A 273 -10.68 -0.95 7.71
N VAL A 274 -10.67 -0.18 8.81
CA VAL A 274 -9.62 0.73 9.28
C VAL A 274 -8.29 0.02 9.54
N GLY A 275 -8.35 -1.27 9.89
CA GLY A 275 -7.19 -2.06 10.30
C GLY A 275 -6.67 -1.67 11.69
N LEU A 276 -5.80 -2.52 12.24
CA LEU A 276 -5.17 -2.23 13.54
C LEU A 276 -4.19 -1.05 13.43
N PRO A 277 -4.22 -0.11 14.40
CA PRO A 277 -3.30 1.01 14.40
C PRO A 277 -1.87 0.53 14.65
N SER A 278 -0.92 0.94 13.81
CA SER A 278 0.48 0.59 13.94
C SER A 278 1.39 1.69 13.39
N GLY A 279 2.65 1.66 13.84
CA GLY A 279 3.70 2.52 13.31
C GLY A 279 3.48 4.03 13.43
N THR A 280 4.23 4.78 12.64
CA THR A 280 4.26 6.24 12.62
C THR A 280 3.80 6.81 11.27
N PRO A 281 3.46 8.12 11.20
CA PRO A 281 3.15 8.77 9.93
C PRO A 281 4.21 8.57 8.84
N LEU A 282 5.51 8.54 9.17
CA LEU A 282 6.56 8.33 8.18
C LEU A 282 6.71 6.86 7.78
N GLU A 283 6.44 5.91 8.67
CA GLU A 283 6.36 4.49 8.29
C GLU A 283 5.21 4.23 7.32
N THR A 284 4.06 4.89 7.53
CA THR A 284 2.94 4.86 6.58
C THR A 284 3.31 5.44 5.23
N VAL A 285 4.00 6.60 5.18
CA VAL A 285 4.52 7.15 3.92
C VAL A 285 5.48 6.17 3.26
N ARG A 286 6.38 5.55 4.03
CA ARG A 286 7.33 4.54 3.53
C ARG A 286 6.60 3.36 2.90
N GLU A 287 5.59 2.81 3.58
CA GLU A 287 4.79 1.70 3.05
C GLU A 287 4.14 2.06 1.71
N ARG A 288 3.59 3.28 1.58
CA ARG A 288 2.96 3.76 0.34
C ARG A 288 3.96 3.99 -0.78
N ILE A 289 5.16 4.47 -0.47
CA ILE A 289 6.27 4.54 -1.42
C ILE A 289 6.59 3.14 -1.97
N GLU A 290 6.69 2.14 -1.10
CA GLU A 290 6.99 0.77 -1.56
C GLU A 290 5.84 0.12 -2.33
N TRP A 291 4.58 0.41 -1.99
CA TRP A 291 3.44 0.00 -2.82
C TRP A 291 3.50 0.62 -4.21
N ARG A 292 3.82 1.92 -4.31
CA ARG A 292 3.99 2.56 -5.63
C ARG A 292 5.15 1.92 -6.40
N GLN A 293 6.26 1.60 -5.73
CA GLN A 293 7.38 0.88 -6.34
C GLN A 293 6.95 -0.47 -6.92
N VAL A 294 6.16 -1.27 -6.18
CA VAL A 294 5.61 -2.55 -6.68
C VAL A 294 4.76 -2.35 -7.93
N HIS A 295 3.91 -1.32 -7.98
CA HIS A 295 3.12 -1.02 -9.19
C HIS A 295 4.03 -0.65 -10.37
N LEU A 296 5.03 0.21 -10.16
CA LEU A 296 5.99 0.58 -11.20
C LEU A 296 6.83 -0.62 -11.68
N ASP A 297 7.19 -1.55 -10.79
CA ASP A 297 7.87 -2.80 -11.14
C ASP A 297 6.97 -3.70 -12.01
N SER A 298 5.68 -3.81 -11.66
CA SER A 298 4.70 -4.57 -12.45
C SER A 298 4.44 -3.95 -13.82
N GLU A 299 4.40 -2.62 -13.91
CA GLU A 299 4.20 -1.90 -15.17
C GLU A 299 5.42 -1.99 -16.09
N ALA A 300 6.63 -2.01 -15.53
CA ALA A 300 7.87 -2.09 -16.31
C ALA A 300 8.07 -3.45 -17.00
N GLY A 301 7.42 -4.50 -16.50
CA GLY A 301 7.70 -5.88 -16.90
C GLY A 301 9.08 -6.37 -16.42
N GLU A 302 9.25 -7.68 -16.31
CA GLU A 302 10.51 -8.28 -15.83
C GLU A 302 11.63 -8.24 -16.90
N ASP A 303 11.24 -8.29 -18.17
CA ASP A 303 12.15 -8.64 -19.28
C ASP A 303 12.43 -7.47 -20.25
N GLU A 304 11.74 -6.34 -20.08
CA GLU A 304 11.78 -5.21 -21.00
C GLU A 304 12.60 -4.04 -20.44
N PRO A 305 13.28 -3.26 -21.31
CA PRO A 305 13.84 -1.97 -20.92
C PRO A 305 12.73 -1.05 -20.39
N ILE A 306 12.97 -0.44 -19.23
CA ILE A 306 12.01 0.48 -18.61
C ILE A 306 11.84 1.70 -19.53
N ALA A 307 10.59 2.09 -19.80
CA ALA A 307 10.28 3.32 -20.51
C ALA A 307 10.85 4.54 -19.76
N ALA A 308 11.30 5.57 -20.48
CA ALA A 308 12.06 6.67 -19.89
C ALA A 308 11.25 7.48 -18.85
N ASP A 309 9.95 7.65 -19.06
CA ASP A 309 9.02 8.29 -18.14
C ASP A 309 8.82 7.46 -16.86
N LEU A 310 8.67 6.15 -17.01
CA LEU A 310 8.56 5.21 -15.89
C LEU A 310 9.87 5.15 -15.08
N ALA A 311 11.03 5.17 -15.74
CA ALA A 311 12.32 5.24 -15.10
C ALA A 311 12.50 6.55 -14.30
N GLU A 312 12.09 7.68 -14.88
CA GLU A 312 12.14 8.96 -14.18
C GLU A 312 11.24 8.97 -12.94
N GLU A 313 10.04 8.38 -13.02
CA GLU A 313 9.15 8.24 -11.86
C GLU A 313 9.78 7.40 -10.75
N ARG A 314 10.39 6.24 -11.08
CA ARG A 314 11.13 5.42 -10.12
C ARG A 314 12.26 6.21 -9.45
N PHE A 315 12.99 7.03 -10.21
CA PHE A 315 14.06 7.86 -9.67
C PHE A 315 13.54 8.94 -8.72
N ARG A 316 12.41 9.59 -9.03
CA ARG A 316 11.73 10.52 -8.11
C ARG A 316 11.30 9.81 -6.83
N LEU A 317 10.70 8.62 -6.95
CA LEU A 317 10.24 7.81 -5.83
C LEU A 317 11.41 7.38 -4.93
N ARG A 318 12.53 6.96 -5.52
CA ARG A 318 13.76 6.65 -4.80
C ARG A 318 14.34 7.86 -4.07
N ALA A 319 14.35 9.04 -4.69
CA ALA A 319 14.81 10.26 -4.03
C ALA A 319 13.94 10.62 -2.81
N LEU A 320 12.62 10.43 -2.90
CA LEU A 320 11.70 10.59 -1.77
C LEU A 320 11.98 9.57 -0.66
N ARG A 321 12.21 8.28 -1.00
CA ARG A 321 12.60 7.24 -0.06
C ARG A 321 13.88 7.61 0.69
N GLU A 322 14.92 8.01 -0.05
CA GLU A 322 16.20 8.42 0.53
C GLU A 322 16.04 9.61 1.48
N ALA A 323 15.23 10.61 1.12
CA ALA A 323 14.90 11.73 2.00
C ALA A 323 14.20 11.27 3.29
N LEU A 324 13.19 10.40 3.17
CA LEU A 324 12.44 9.84 4.29
C LEU A 324 13.35 9.04 5.24
N MET A 325 14.25 8.23 4.69
CA MET A 325 15.21 7.41 5.44
C MET A 325 16.16 8.25 6.32
N THR A 326 16.33 9.55 6.04
CA THR A 326 17.10 10.46 6.92
C THR A 326 16.33 10.90 8.18
N PHE A 327 15.02 10.67 8.22
CA PHE A 327 14.15 10.96 9.36
C PHE A 327 13.79 9.69 10.12
N GLU A 328 13.42 8.62 9.40
CA GLU A 328 12.91 7.37 9.96
C GLU A 328 13.08 6.21 8.98
N THR A 329 13.08 4.94 9.43
CA THR A 329 13.23 3.74 8.57
C THR A 329 14.57 3.59 7.84
N GLY A 330 15.61 4.36 8.22
CA GLY A 330 16.95 4.24 7.62
C GLY A 330 17.61 2.88 7.88
N ASP A 331 17.11 2.13 8.86
CA ASP A 331 17.46 0.75 9.21
C ASP A 331 16.74 -0.31 8.36
N ARG A 332 15.86 0.10 7.43
CA ARG A 332 15.05 -0.76 6.54
C ARG A 332 15.49 -0.57 5.07
N PRO A 333 16.58 -1.23 4.63
CA PRO A 333 17.12 -1.05 3.28
C PRO A 333 16.27 -1.68 2.17
N GLU A 334 15.32 -2.55 2.51
CA GLU A 334 14.45 -3.26 1.57
C GLU A 334 13.54 -2.28 0.80
N GLU A 335 13.27 -2.61 -0.47
CA GLU A 335 12.44 -1.81 -1.37
C GLU A 335 11.34 -2.66 -2.01
N GLY A 336 10.26 -2.02 -2.43
CA GLY A 336 9.14 -2.63 -3.15
C GLY A 336 8.59 -3.87 -2.43
N ASN A 337 8.51 -4.98 -3.16
CA ASN A 337 7.95 -6.23 -2.63
C ASN A 337 8.79 -6.83 -1.50
N ALA A 338 10.11 -6.61 -1.49
CA ALA A 338 10.97 -7.10 -0.42
C ALA A 338 10.64 -6.42 0.91
N TYR A 339 10.35 -5.11 0.88
CA TYR A 339 9.92 -4.37 2.06
C TYR A 339 8.61 -4.94 2.65
N HIS A 340 7.59 -5.16 1.81
CA HIS A 340 6.31 -5.69 2.27
C HIS A 340 6.43 -7.09 2.86
N LYS A 341 7.21 -7.97 2.22
CA LYS A 341 7.46 -9.32 2.76
C LYS A 341 8.17 -9.29 4.12
N THR A 342 9.06 -8.33 4.35
CA THR A 342 9.81 -8.24 5.60
C THR A 342 9.01 -7.58 6.71
N TYR A 343 8.30 -6.48 6.43
CA TYR A 343 7.71 -5.61 7.45
C TYR A 343 6.19 -5.64 7.53
N ARG A 344 5.50 -6.15 6.51
CA ARG A 344 4.04 -6.28 6.51
C ARG A 344 3.61 -7.72 6.80
N ASP A 345 4.26 -8.68 6.17
CA ASP A 345 3.98 -10.11 6.42
C ASP A 345 4.63 -10.61 7.72
N GLY A 346 5.60 -9.87 8.26
CA GLY A 346 6.37 -10.21 9.46
C GLY A 346 5.75 -9.76 10.78
N ASP A 347 4.73 -8.89 10.76
CA ASP A 347 3.95 -8.59 11.95
C ASP A 347 3.03 -9.78 12.23
N GLU A 348 3.57 -10.78 12.92
CA GLU A 348 2.84 -11.87 13.56
C GLU A 348 1.90 -11.28 14.63
N VAL A 349 0.84 -10.57 14.21
CA VAL A 349 -0.33 -10.50 15.07
C VAL A 349 -0.78 -11.95 15.21
N PRO A 350 -0.93 -12.46 16.45
CA PRO A 350 -1.34 -13.84 16.66
C PRO A 350 -2.55 -14.16 15.78
N GLU A 351 -2.61 -15.34 15.19
CA GLU A 351 -3.82 -15.79 14.45
C GLU A 351 -5.09 -15.63 15.33
N ASP A 352 -4.91 -15.69 16.65
CA ASP A 352 -5.91 -15.49 17.68
C ASP A 352 -6.34 -14.02 17.91
N GLY A 353 -5.74 -13.04 17.23
CA GLY A 353 -6.01 -11.60 17.36
C GLY A 353 -5.33 -10.89 18.53
N ASP A 354 -5.45 -9.57 18.56
CA ASP A 354 -4.94 -8.70 19.63
C ASP A 354 -5.63 -9.05 20.96
N PRO A 355 -4.87 -9.47 22.00
CA PRO A 355 -5.43 -9.98 23.24
C PRO A 355 -6.22 -8.95 24.05
N ILE A 356 -6.05 -7.65 23.78
CA ILE A 356 -6.68 -6.57 24.54
C ILE A 356 -7.79 -5.83 23.77
N ARG A 357 -8.04 -6.21 22.50
CA ARG A 357 -9.07 -5.56 21.67
C ARG A 357 -10.22 -6.50 21.34
N PHE A 358 -11.43 -6.00 21.50
CA PHE A 358 -12.61 -6.63 20.91
C PHE A 358 -12.66 -6.36 19.40
N GLU A 359 -13.07 -7.38 18.65
CA GLU A 359 -13.33 -7.25 17.22
C GLU A 359 -14.49 -6.27 16.92
N THR A 360 -14.31 -5.36 15.97
CA THR A 360 -15.34 -4.40 15.52
C THR A 360 -15.49 -4.43 14.00
N LEU A 361 -16.66 -4.07 13.48
CA LEU A 361 -16.93 -4.03 12.03
C LEU A 361 -16.01 -3.08 11.25
N ASP A 362 -15.50 -2.05 11.93
CA ASP A 362 -14.54 -1.11 11.36
C ASP A 362 -13.12 -1.67 11.32
N GLY A 363 -12.83 -2.87 11.85
CA GLY A 363 -11.50 -3.50 11.81
C GLY A 363 -10.42 -2.86 12.69
N GLY A 364 -10.69 -1.73 13.35
CA GLY A 364 -9.73 -1.07 14.25
C GLY A 364 -9.69 -1.67 15.66
N GLY A 365 -10.71 -2.44 16.01
CA GLY A 365 -10.91 -3.04 17.33
C GLY A 365 -11.16 -2.01 18.44
N ALA A 366 -11.86 -2.44 19.48
CA ALA A 366 -12.18 -1.61 20.63
C ALA A 366 -11.38 -2.02 21.87
N LEU A 367 -10.64 -1.08 22.46
CA LEU A 367 -9.93 -1.26 23.72
C LEU A 367 -10.84 -0.89 24.91
N ALA A 368 -11.35 -1.91 25.60
CA ALA A 368 -12.12 -1.75 26.84
C ALA A 368 -12.07 -3.04 27.68
N ASP A 369 -12.26 -2.91 28.99
CA ASP A 369 -12.51 -4.05 29.88
C ASP A 369 -14.01 -4.33 29.96
N GLY A 370 -14.38 -5.62 30.09
CA GLY A 370 -15.77 -6.03 30.28
C GLY A 370 -16.21 -7.14 29.34
N GLU A 371 -17.50 -7.22 29.04
CA GLU A 371 -18.02 -8.13 28.01
C GLU A 371 -18.90 -7.40 27.00
N SER A 372 -18.89 -7.90 25.78
CA SER A 372 -19.75 -7.40 24.70
C SER A 372 -21.14 -8.03 24.76
N VAL A 373 -22.18 -7.25 24.44
CA VAL A 373 -23.56 -7.74 24.29
C VAL A 373 -23.75 -8.65 23.08
N VAL A 374 -22.95 -8.45 22.03
CA VAL A 374 -22.86 -9.37 20.88
C VAL A 374 -21.60 -10.21 21.03
N PRO A 375 -21.69 -11.56 21.02
CA PRO A 375 -20.52 -12.43 21.08
C PRO A 375 -19.54 -12.12 19.94
N ARG A 376 -18.26 -11.91 20.28
CA ARG A 376 -17.20 -11.54 19.34
C ARG A 376 -15.85 -12.03 19.82
N GLY A 377 -14.92 -12.18 18.86
CA GLY A 377 -13.55 -12.57 19.14
C GLY A 377 -12.66 -11.37 19.50
N ARG A 378 -11.36 -11.62 19.40
CA ARG A 378 -10.33 -10.59 19.44
C ARG A 378 -10.17 -9.96 18.08
N GLN A 379 -9.80 -8.69 18.03
CA GLN A 379 -9.55 -8.01 16.75
C GLN A 379 -8.35 -8.66 16.05
N ARG A 380 -8.57 -9.13 14.82
CA ARG A 380 -7.53 -9.67 13.94
C ARG A 380 -6.97 -8.58 13.02
N PRO A 381 -5.76 -8.76 12.45
CA PRO A 381 -5.19 -7.80 11.50
C PRO A 381 -5.88 -7.84 10.13
N TYR A 382 -6.69 -8.87 9.88
CA TYR A 382 -7.48 -9.07 8.66
C TYR A 382 -8.96 -9.19 9.01
N ASP A 383 -9.81 -8.76 8.09
CA ASP A 383 -11.26 -8.86 8.23
C ASP A 383 -11.70 -10.33 8.15
N ASP A 384 -12.39 -10.82 9.18
CA ASP A 384 -13.17 -12.07 9.10
C ASP A 384 -14.44 -11.77 8.29
N TYR A 385 -14.35 -11.96 6.97
CA TYR A 385 -15.42 -11.59 6.04
C TYR A 385 -16.78 -12.20 6.40
N ASP A 386 -16.80 -13.45 6.85
CA ASP A 386 -18.03 -14.15 7.24
C ASP A 386 -18.61 -13.55 8.53
N TRP A 387 -17.77 -13.29 9.53
CA TRP A 387 -18.20 -12.59 10.74
C TRP A 387 -18.73 -11.19 10.43
N CYS A 388 -17.98 -10.37 9.70
CA CYS A 388 -18.36 -9.01 9.32
C CYS A 388 -19.69 -9.00 8.55
N THR A 389 -19.83 -9.90 7.57
CA THR A 389 -21.06 -10.03 6.77
C THR A 389 -22.26 -10.43 7.64
N ASN A 390 -22.07 -11.37 8.57
CA ASN A 390 -23.14 -11.85 9.44
C ASN A 390 -23.56 -10.79 10.45
N LEU A 391 -22.60 -10.12 11.09
CA LEU A 391 -22.87 -9.03 12.03
C LEU A 391 -23.55 -7.86 11.33
N HIS A 392 -23.07 -7.45 10.14
CA HIS A 392 -23.72 -6.41 9.36
C HIS A 392 -25.20 -6.75 9.07
N LYS A 393 -25.49 -7.98 8.61
CA LYS A 393 -26.87 -8.44 8.39
C LYS A 393 -27.73 -8.40 9.64
N GLN A 394 -27.17 -8.74 10.81
CA GLN A 394 -27.88 -8.67 12.08
C GLN A 394 -28.23 -7.22 12.45
N LEU A 395 -27.27 -6.30 12.31
CA LEU A 395 -27.45 -4.89 12.64
C LEU A 395 -28.40 -4.15 11.68
N THR A 396 -28.54 -4.63 10.44
CA THR A 396 -29.44 -4.04 9.45
C THR A 396 -30.77 -4.79 9.28
N GLY A 397 -30.92 -5.97 9.88
CA GLY A 397 -32.02 -6.90 9.60
C GLY A 397 -33.24 -6.77 10.53
N ASP A 398 -33.03 -6.87 11.85
CA ASP A 398 -34.10 -6.84 12.86
C ASP A 398 -33.92 -5.65 13.82
N PRO A 399 -34.64 -4.53 13.61
CA PRO A 399 -34.56 -3.36 14.50
C PRO A 399 -34.94 -3.66 15.95
N GLY A 400 -35.80 -4.65 16.22
CA GLY A 400 -36.21 -5.01 17.58
C GLY A 400 -35.10 -5.73 18.35
N ALA A 401 -34.35 -6.59 17.67
CA ALA A 401 -33.15 -7.22 18.22
C ALA A 401 -32.07 -6.17 18.53
N VAL A 402 -31.80 -5.27 17.60
CA VAL A 402 -30.83 -4.18 17.78
C VAL A 402 -31.22 -3.28 18.96
N ALA A 403 -32.49 -2.86 19.05
CA ALA A 403 -32.96 -2.04 20.17
C ALA A 403 -32.80 -2.75 21.54
N SER A 404 -32.96 -4.07 21.57
CA SER A 404 -32.75 -4.88 22.78
C SER A 404 -31.28 -4.89 23.18
N TRP A 405 -30.36 -5.08 22.22
CA TRP A 405 -28.92 -5.00 22.47
C TRP A 405 -28.46 -3.61 22.91
N VAL A 406 -29.01 -2.55 22.32
CA VAL A 406 -28.73 -1.16 22.72
C VAL A 406 -29.14 -0.93 24.18
N ALA A 407 -30.35 -1.34 24.55
CA ALA A 407 -30.85 -1.20 25.92
C ALA A 407 -29.99 -1.95 26.95
N GLU A 408 -29.61 -3.20 26.62
CA GLU A 408 -28.71 -4.00 27.47
C GLU A 408 -27.32 -3.35 27.60
N ALA A 409 -26.73 -2.90 26.50
CA ALA A 409 -25.42 -2.29 26.49
C ALA A 409 -25.38 -1.00 27.32
N LEU A 410 -26.40 -0.14 27.21
CA LEU A 410 -26.53 1.06 28.04
C LEU A 410 -26.72 0.72 29.52
N GLN A 411 -27.52 -0.31 29.84
CA GLN A 411 -27.70 -0.77 31.22
C GLN A 411 -26.38 -1.25 31.82
N ARG A 412 -25.61 -2.08 31.10
CA ARG A 412 -24.30 -2.57 31.53
C ARG A 412 -23.29 -1.43 31.68
N CYS A 413 -23.26 -0.49 30.73
CA CYS A 413 -22.40 0.68 30.79
C CYS A 413 -22.69 1.53 32.03
N ALA A 414 -23.96 1.76 32.36
CA ALA A 414 -24.36 2.47 33.58
C ALA A 414 -23.99 1.72 34.87
N ALA A 415 -23.82 0.39 34.79
CA ALA A 415 -23.34 -0.46 35.88
C ALA A 415 -21.80 -0.57 35.95
N GLY A 416 -21.06 0.15 35.10
CA GLY A 416 -19.60 0.17 35.08
C GLY A 416 -18.94 -0.81 34.11
N ASP A 417 -19.70 -1.41 33.19
CA ASP A 417 -19.21 -2.30 32.13
C ASP A 417 -19.44 -1.67 30.74
N PRO A 418 -18.51 -0.83 30.26
CA PRO A 418 -18.69 -0.05 29.04
C PRO A 418 -18.39 -0.82 27.75
N ALA A 419 -17.84 -2.04 27.82
CA ALA A 419 -17.35 -2.78 26.66
C ALA A 419 -18.46 -2.98 25.61
N GLY A 420 -19.62 -3.51 26.01
CA GLY A 420 -20.74 -3.73 25.10
C GLY A 420 -21.28 -2.45 24.46
N ALA A 421 -21.23 -1.31 25.15
CA ALA A 421 -21.65 -0.03 24.58
C ALA A 421 -20.62 0.51 23.58
N LEU A 422 -19.33 0.40 23.88
CA LEU A 422 -18.27 0.84 22.96
C LEU A 422 -18.29 0.02 21.68
N THR A 423 -18.30 -1.31 21.79
CA THR A 423 -18.23 -2.20 20.63
C THR A 423 -19.45 -2.10 19.73
N LEU A 424 -20.66 -2.21 20.29
CA LEU A 424 -21.91 -2.08 19.53
C LEU A 424 -22.07 -0.66 18.94
N GLY A 425 -21.68 0.37 19.69
CA GLY A 425 -21.72 1.76 19.22
C GLY A 425 -20.86 1.97 17.97
N ARG A 426 -19.66 1.40 17.94
CA ARG A 426 -18.77 1.44 16.76
C ARG A 426 -19.33 0.65 15.58
N ASP A 427 -19.86 -0.54 15.82
CA ASP A 427 -20.46 -1.35 14.76
C ASP A 427 -21.68 -0.65 14.11
N LEU A 428 -22.54 -0.04 14.93
CA LEU A 428 -23.68 0.74 14.44
C LEU A 428 -23.25 2.02 13.73
N HIS A 429 -22.18 2.68 14.22
CA HIS A 429 -21.59 3.83 13.53
C HIS A 429 -21.12 3.43 12.13
N TRP A 430 -20.38 2.32 12.00
CA TRP A 430 -19.89 1.83 10.72
C TRP A 430 -21.02 1.41 9.77
N ALA A 431 -22.00 0.67 10.30
CA ALA A 431 -23.08 0.10 9.51
C ALA A 431 -24.18 1.11 9.14
N SER A 432 -24.25 2.29 9.76
CA SER A 432 -25.41 3.19 9.72
C SER A 432 -25.89 3.52 8.30
N GLY A 433 -24.99 3.82 7.37
CA GLY A 433 -25.35 4.10 5.96
C GLY A 433 -26.41 5.20 5.78
N GLY A 434 -26.44 6.19 6.68
CA GLY A 434 -27.37 7.32 6.70
C GLY A 434 -28.69 7.07 7.44
N ASP A 435 -28.87 5.92 8.07
CA ASP A 435 -30.08 5.60 8.82
C ASP A 435 -30.12 6.33 10.17
N ALA A 436 -31.04 7.28 10.29
CA ALA A 436 -31.13 8.18 11.45
C ALA A 436 -31.33 7.47 12.79
N GLU A 437 -32.02 6.32 12.82
CA GLU A 437 -32.21 5.54 14.05
C GLU A 437 -30.90 4.91 14.50
N ARG A 438 -30.20 4.22 13.60
CA ARG A 438 -28.90 3.61 13.90
C ARG A 438 -27.84 4.64 14.22
N GLU A 439 -27.83 5.79 13.55
CA GLU A 439 -26.93 6.89 13.87
C GLU A 439 -27.16 7.44 15.29
N ARG A 440 -28.43 7.59 15.69
CA ARG A 440 -28.76 8.02 17.06
C ARG A 440 -28.35 6.98 18.10
N GLN A 441 -28.60 5.70 17.84
CA GLN A 441 -28.21 4.61 18.75
C GLN A 441 -26.68 4.50 18.88
N ALA A 442 -25.95 4.62 17.77
CA ALA A 442 -24.49 4.66 17.76
C ALA A 442 -23.97 5.84 18.59
N HIS A 443 -24.52 7.03 18.38
CA HIS A 443 -24.18 8.24 19.14
C HIS A 443 -24.41 8.05 20.65
N GLU A 444 -25.58 7.56 21.05
CA GLU A 444 -25.93 7.34 22.46
C GLU A 444 -24.98 6.36 23.15
N LEU A 445 -24.73 5.21 22.53
CA LEU A 445 -23.84 4.17 23.04
C LEU A 445 -22.40 4.67 23.17
N LEU A 446 -21.86 5.30 22.12
CA LEU A 446 -20.48 5.79 22.11
C LEU A 446 -20.26 6.88 23.17
N VAL A 447 -21.18 7.85 23.27
CA VAL A 447 -21.08 8.91 24.29
C VAL A 447 -21.13 8.33 25.70
N ALA A 448 -22.01 7.36 25.96
CA ALA A 448 -22.09 6.69 27.26
C ALA A 448 -20.80 5.93 27.58
N ALA A 449 -20.31 5.11 26.65
CA ALA A 449 -19.11 4.30 26.81
C ALA A 449 -17.87 5.17 27.06
N TYR A 450 -17.65 6.19 26.24
CA TYR A 450 -16.50 7.08 26.41
C TYR A 450 -16.52 7.83 27.73
N ARG A 451 -17.69 8.28 28.21
CA ARG A 451 -17.81 8.91 29.53
C ARG A 451 -17.52 7.92 30.66
N ALA A 452 -18.02 6.69 30.57
CA ALA A 452 -17.75 5.64 31.56
C ALA A 452 -16.26 5.24 31.61
N LEU A 453 -15.57 5.28 30.46
CA LEU A 453 -14.13 5.04 30.33
C LEU A 453 -13.26 6.26 30.71
N GLY A 454 -13.86 7.41 31.06
CA GLY A 454 -13.14 8.65 31.35
C GLY A 454 -12.56 9.37 30.11
N ARG A 455 -12.94 8.96 28.90
CA ARG A 455 -12.49 9.49 27.61
C ARG A 455 -13.39 10.63 27.13
N HIS A 456 -13.54 11.66 27.95
CA HIS A 456 -14.55 12.72 27.73
C HIS A 456 -14.40 13.48 26.40
N ASN A 457 -13.18 13.59 25.89
CA ASN A 457 -12.91 14.26 24.64
C ASN A 457 -13.39 13.44 23.43
N LEU A 458 -13.24 12.10 23.45
CA LEU A 458 -13.84 11.21 22.43
C LEU A 458 -15.37 11.28 22.45
N ALA A 459 -15.99 11.41 23.62
CA ALA A 459 -17.43 11.69 23.71
C ALA A 459 -17.79 13.02 23.03
N GLY A 460 -17.00 14.07 23.24
CA GLY A 460 -17.19 15.36 22.57
C GLY A 460 -16.98 15.33 21.06
N ILE A 461 -16.01 14.54 20.58
CA ILE A 461 -15.79 14.27 19.15
C ILE A 461 -17.00 13.50 18.57
N THR A 462 -17.51 12.52 19.30
CA THR A 462 -18.73 11.77 18.91
C THR A 462 -19.92 12.71 18.76
N ASP A 463 -20.14 13.61 19.74
CA ASP A 463 -21.19 14.64 19.69
C ASP A 463 -21.02 15.59 18.50
N ALA A 464 -19.79 15.99 18.18
CA ALA A 464 -19.50 16.85 17.04
C ALA A 464 -19.73 16.13 15.71
N HIS A 465 -19.23 14.89 15.58
CA HIS A 465 -19.36 14.11 14.36
C HIS A 465 -20.83 13.81 14.07
N HIS A 466 -21.62 13.33 15.05
CA HIS A 466 -23.04 13.05 14.85
C HIS A 466 -23.83 14.28 14.36
N ARG A 467 -23.56 15.47 14.91
CA ARG A 467 -24.22 16.73 14.49
C ARG A 467 -23.88 17.19 13.07
N HIS A 468 -22.75 16.74 12.53
CA HIS A 468 -22.19 17.23 11.27
C HIS A 468 -21.85 16.08 10.31
N ARG A 469 -22.46 14.90 10.51
CA ARG A 469 -22.06 13.67 9.82
C ARG A 469 -22.42 13.66 8.33
N ASP A 470 -23.44 14.43 7.97
CA ASP A 470 -23.99 14.56 6.63
C ASP A 470 -23.37 15.74 5.84
N LEU A 471 -22.25 16.29 6.31
CA LEU A 471 -21.55 17.36 5.60
C LEU A 471 -21.14 16.90 4.19
N PRO A 472 -21.37 17.72 3.15
CA PRO A 472 -21.01 17.37 1.78
C PRO A 472 -19.49 17.39 1.54
N GLN A 473 -18.73 18.01 2.46
CA GLN A 473 -17.27 18.08 2.42
C GLN A 473 -16.71 18.07 3.83
N VAL A 474 -15.56 17.42 3.99
CA VAL A 474 -14.85 17.29 5.26
C VAL A 474 -13.96 18.52 5.57
N ASP A 475 -13.79 19.43 4.60
CA ASP A 475 -13.13 20.71 4.87
C ASP A 475 -14.08 21.68 5.57
N VAL A 476 -13.74 22.08 6.80
CA VAL A 476 -14.57 22.96 7.63
C VAL A 476 -13.84 24.22 8.07
N LEU A 477 -12.60 24.44 7.62
CA LEU A 477 -11.84 25.64 7.96
C LEU A 477 -12.27 26.83 7.10
N ARG A 478 -11.99 28.05 7.57
CA ARG A 478 -12.21 29.26 6.78
C ARG A 478 -11.05 29.44 5.80
N THR A 479 -11.39 29.72 4.53
CA THR A 479 -10.43 30.09 3.49
C THR A 479 -10.11 31.56 3.48
#